data_AF-A0A1V6SUU9-F1
#
_entry.id   AF-A0A1V6SUU9-F1
#
_cell.length_a   1.000
_cell.length_b   1.000
_cell.length_c   1.000
_cell.angle_alpha   90.00
_cell.angle_beta   90.00
_cell.angle_gamma   90.00
#
_symmetry.space_group_name_H-M   'P 1'
#
loop_
_entity.id
_entity.type
_entity.pdbx_description
1 polymer ?
#
loop_
_entity_poly.entity_id
_entity_poly.type
_entity_poly.pdbx_seq_one_letter_code
_entity_poly.pdbx_strand_id
1 'polypeptide(L)'
;MVNDISTLLLDYLKLYNSRTQQLILGAGAKITAGLTNTNTKHLALASQSLSFFIALIPYVRECVRRRLSITGSGMAEYDREMNKIKWDDKDEVQRNVSPHIETLTNEALTLQRVLSKYMPALNVSMIVGQVFTSYKEQWSKAFEVAAIRTEAGKARLLLDVELLESKLSKIDGGEELGAHIINTVKAK
;
A
#
# COMPACT_ATOMS: atom_id res chain seq x y z
N MET A 1 1.82 15.46 11.46
CA MET A 1 2.16 14.65 12.65
C MET A 1 2.74 13.27 12.31
N VAL A 2 2.04 12.40 11.56
CA VAL A 2 2.53 11.02 11.28
C VAL A 2 3.68 10.98 10.26
N ASN A 3 3.63 11.83 9.23
CA ASN A 3 4.77 12.00 8.31
C ASN A 3 5.99 12.52 9.05
N ASP A 4 5.81 13.49 9.94
CA ASP A 4 6.87 14.05 10.77
C ASP A 4 7.51 12.99 11.69
N ILE A 5 6.71 12.09 12.25
CA ILE A 5 7.21 10.95 13.05
C ILE A 5 7.99 9.97 12.16
N SER A 6 7.51 9.70 10.94
CA SER A 6 8.16 8.77 10.02
C SER A 6 9.49 9.30 9.51
N THR A 7 9.58 10.59 9.18
CA THR A 7 10.84 11.27 8.84
C THR A 7 11.78 11.32 10.05
N LEU A 8 11.29 11.66 11.25
CA LEU A 8 12.11 11.61 12.47
C LEU A 8 12.69 10.22 12.73
N LEU A 9 11.88 9.16 12.56
CA LEU A 9 12.33 7.79 12.76
C LEU A 9 13.39 7.40 11.73
N LEU A 10 13.18 7.78 10.46
CA LEU A 10 14.12 7.53 9.38
C LEU A 10 15.45 8.28 9.60
N ASP A 11 15.37 9.53 10.05
CA ASP A 11 16.54 10.36 10.34
C ASP A 11 17.30 9.80 11.55
N TYR A 12 16.60 9.32 12.58
CA TYR A 12 17.21 8.62 13.71
C TYR A 12 17.90 7.32 13.28
N LEU A 13 17.28 6.53 12.41
CA LEU A 13 17.88 5.29 11.88
C LEU A 13 19.13 5.57 11.04
N LYS A 14 19.09 6.60 10.18
CA LYS A 14 20.26 7.03 9.39
C LYS A 14 21.39 7.55 10.27
N LEU A 15 21.06 8.37 11.27
CA LEU A 15 22.01 8.91 12.24
C LEU A 15 22.64 7.77 13.05
N TYR A 16 21.82 6.83 13.53
CA TYR A 16 22.27 5.66 14.26
C TYR A 16 23.21 4.78 13.41
N ASN A 17 22.84 4.50 12.15
CA ASN A 17 23.68 3.73 11.23
C ASN A 17 25.02 4.43 11.00
N SER A 18 25.00 5.73 10.68
CA SER A 18 26.21 6.55 10.49
C SER A 18 27.13 6.54 11.72
N ARG A 19 26.58 6.73 12.93
CA ARG A 19 27.34 6.72 14.19
C ARG A 19 27.89 5.33 14.51
N THR A 20 27.13 4.27 14.28
CA THR A 20 27.57 2.89 14.49
C THR A 20 28.70 2.53 13.52
N GLN A 21 28.59 2.94 12.26
CA GLN A 21 29.63 2.75 11.24
C GLN A 21 30.90 3.54 11.56
N GLN A 22 30.78 4.80 12.01
CA GLN A 22 31.92 5.58 12.53
C GLN A 22 32.59 4.89 13.72
N LEU A 23 31.81 4.35 14.66
CA LEU A 23 32.31 3.71 15.87
C LEU A 23 33.06 2.40 15.59
N ILE A 24 32.54 1.59 14.67
CA ILE A 24 33.04 0.23 14.37
C ILE A 24 34.13 0.25 13.28
N LEU A 25 33.91 0.99 12.18
CA LEU A 25 34.77 0.95 10.99
C LEU A 25 35.63 2.21 10.83
N GLY A 26 35.17 3.36 11.32
CA GLY A 26 35.78 4.66 11.04
C GLY A 26 36.72 5.23 12.11
N ALA A 27 37.09 4.45 13.13
CA ALA A 27 37.84 4.93 14.30
C ALA A 27 37.20 6.16 15.01
N GLY A 28 35.91 6.42 14.82
CA GLY A 28 35.21 7.61 15.33
C GLY A 28 35.17 7.71 16.86
N ALA A 29 35.27 6.57 17.57
CA ALA A 29 35.45 6.57 19.03
C ALA A 29 36.75 7.29 19.45
N LYS A 30 37.83 7.19 18.65
CA LYS A 30 39.10 7.90 18.87
C LYS A 30 38.95 9.40 18.66
N ILE A 31 38.29 9.79 17.57
CA ILE A 31 38.25 11.19 17.11
C ILE A 31 37.20 12.02 17.87
N THR A 32 36.01 11.47 18.11
CA THR A 32 34.88 12.24 18.66
C THR A 32 34.74 12.10 20.17
N ALA A 33 35.23 11.00 20.76
CA ALA A 33 35.13 10.72 22.19
C ALA A 33 36.51 10.56 22.89
N GLY A 34 37.63 10.74 22.16
CA GLY A 34 38.98 10.66 22.71
C GLY A 34 39.43 9.26 23.16
N LEU A 35 38.71 8.19 22.78
CA LEU A 35 38.97 6.83 23.26
C LEU A 35 40.04 6.12 22.44
N THR A 36 41.07 5.57 23.09
CA THR A 36 42.22 4.95 22.43
C THR A 36 41.94 3.64 21.67
N ASN A 37 40.78 2.99 21.88
CA ASN A 37 40.37 1.80 21.12
C ASN A 37 38.85 1.60 21.13
N THR A 38 38.33 1.02 20.04
CA THR A 38 36.95 0.50 20.01
C THR A 38 36.93 -0.83 20.77
N ASN A 39 36.31 -0.83 21.97
CA ASN A 39 36.24 -2.01 22.83
C ASN A 39 34.90 -2.76 22.71
N THR A 40 34.85 -4.01 23.20
CA THR A 40 33.70 -4.91 23.20
C THR A 40 32.41 -4.30 23.76
N LYS A 41 32.48 -3.40 24.75
CA LYS A 41 31.35 -2.65 25.32
C LYS A 41 30.64 -1.77 24.29
N HIS A 42 31.38 -1.13 23.40
CA HIS A 42 30.80 -0.28 22.34
C HIS A 42 30.07 -1.14 21.30
N LEU A 43 30.64 -2.29 20.98
CA LEU A 43 30.03 -3.26 20.08
C LEU A 43 28.78 -3.91 20.72
N ALA A 44 28.83 -4.20 22.03
CA ALA A 44 27.68 -4.69 22.79
C ALA A 44 26.54 -3.67 22.85
N LEU A 45 26.84 -2.39 23.09
CA LEU A 45 25.82 -1.32 23.06
C LEU A 45 25.22 -1.14 21.66
N ALA A 46 26.03 -1.22 20.61
CA ALA A 46 25.54 -1.20 19.24
C ALA A 46 24.60 -2.40 18.98
N SER A 47 25.00 -3.62 19.34
CA SER A 47 24.17 -4.83 19.21
C SER A 47 22.85 -4.73 20.01
N GLN A 48 22.90 -4.17 21.21
CA GLN A 48 21.72 -3.96 22.05
C GLN A 48 20.76 -2.94 21.44
N SER A 49 21.26 -1.83 20.91
CA SER A 49 20.43 -0.82 20.24
C SER A 49 19.85 -1.36 18.92
N LEU A 50 20.58 -2.19 18.17
CA LEU A 50 20.03 -2.88 16.99
C LEU A 50 18.90 -3.84 17.38
N SER A 51 19.05 -4.57 18.49
CA SER A 51 18.02 -5.46 19.02
C SER A 51 16.74 -4.71 19.39
N PHE A 52 16.87 -3.50 19.96
CA PHE A 52 15.73 -2.62 20.22
C PHE A 52 15.01 -2.20 18.93
N PHE A 53 15.73 -1.80 17.88
CA PHE A 53 15.12 -1.46 16.59
C PHE A 53 14.42 -2.67 15.95
N ILE A 54 15.04 -3.86 15.99
CA ILE A 54 14.41 -5.10 15.52
C ILE A 54 13.09 -5.36 16.26
N ALA A 55 13.07 -5.17 17.58
CA ALA A 55 11.85 -5.30 18.38
C ALA A 55 10.79 -4.23 18.05
N LEU A 56 11.20 -3.03 17.61
CA LEU A 56 10.28 -1.93 17.29
C LEU A 56 9.62 -2.08 15.90
N ILE A 57 10.32 -2.68 14.93
CA ILE A 57 9.83 -2.89 13.54
C ILE A 57 8.41 -3.48 13.46
N PRO A 58 8.04 -4.57 14.18
CA PRO A 58 6.70 -5.13 14.07
C PRO A 58 5.60 -4.16 14.50
N TYR A 59 5.84 -3.34 15.54
CA TYR A 59 4.86 -2.36 16.01
C TYR A 59 4.68 -1.21 15.02
N VAL A 60 5.78 -0.74 14.42
CA VAL A 60 5.73 0.28 13.36
C VAL A 60 4.98 -0.26 12.14
N ARG A 61 5.27 -1.50 11.73
CA ARG A 61 4.59 -2.18 10.62
C ARG A 61 3.08 -2.32 10.89
N GLU A 62 2.71 -2.73 12.09
CA GLU A 62 1.30 -2.87 12.50
C GLU A 62 0.57 -1.51 12.55
N CYS A 63 1.23 -0.45 13.00
CA CYS A 63 0.67 0.91 12.99
C CYS A 63 0.42 1.44 11.58
N VAL A 64 1.27 1.09 10.62
CA VAL A 64 1.06 1.41 9.20
C VAL A 64 -0.09 0.57 8.64
N ARG A 65 -0.09 -0.75 8.89
CA ARG A 65 -1.15 -1.66 8.42
C ARG A 65 -2.54 -1.26 8.90
N ARG A 66 -2.71 -0.91 10.19
CA ARG A 66 -4.00 -0.45 10.74
C ARG A 66 -4.50 0.83 10.09
N ARG A 67 -3.60 1.76 9.74
CA ARG A 67 -3.97 2.97 9.02
C ARG A 67 -4.40 2.69 7.58
N LEU A 68 -3.74 1.73 6.91
CA LEU A 68 -4.14 1.31 5.57
C LEU A 68 -5.47 0.53 5.57
N SER A 69 -5.80 -0.15 6.67
CA SER A 69 -7.12 -0.75 6.87
C SER A 69 -8.25 0.29 6.97
N ILE A 70 -7.94 1.54 7.36
CA ILE A 70 -8.92 2.64 7.36
C ILE A 70 -9.23 3.05 5.92
N THR A 71 -8.26 3.05 5.00
CA THR A 71 -8.55 3.18 3.56
C THR A 71 -9.36 2.00 3.01
N GLY A 72 -9.26 0.82 3.64
CA GLY A 72 -10.14 -0.31 3.39
C GLY A 72 -11.60 -0.12 3.83
N SER A 73 -11.96 0.94 4.56
CA SER A 73 -13.38 1.20 4.91
C SER A 73 -14.21 1.61 3.69
N GLY A 74 -13.62 2.35 2.74
CA GLY A 74 -14.25 2.65 1.45
C GLY A 74 -14.52 1.38 0.63
N MET A 75 -13.76 0.30 0.89
CA MET A 75 -13.97 -0.99 0.23
C MET A 75 -15.16 -1.78 0.77
N ALA A 76 -15.40 -1.73 2.08
CA ALA A 76 -16.61 -2.35 2.64
C ALA A 76 -17.89 -1.66 2.14
N GLU A 77 -17.80 -0.36 1.83
CA GLU A 77 -18.87 0.39 1.17
C GLU A 77 -19.00 -0.01 -0.30
N TYR A 78 -17.89 -0.14 -1.04
CA TYR A 78 -17.91 -0.64 -2.41
C TYR A 78 -18.56 -2.03 -2.53
N ASP A 79 -18.18 -3.00 -1.69
CA ASP A 79 -18.78 -4.34 -1.71
C ASP A 79 -20.31 -4.28 -1.49
N ARG A 80 -20.78 -3.38 -0.61
CA ARG A 80 -22.22 -3.22 -0.38
C ARG A 80 -22.93 -2.60 -1.58
N GLU A 81 -22.35 -1.56 -2.18
CA GLU A 81 -22.96 -0.90 -3.32
C GLU A 81 -22.91 -1.79 -4.57
N MET A 82 -21.82 -2.53 -4.78
CA MET A 82 -21.70 -3.48 -5.89
C MET A 82 -22.72 -4.61 -5.79
N ASN A 83 -22.99 -5.12 -4.58
CA ASN A 83 -24.03 -6.13 -4.37
C ASN A 83 -25.46 -5.60 -4.57
N LYS A 84 -25.69 -4.28 -4.56
CA LYS A 84 -27.00 -3.68 -4.86
C LYS A 84 -27.25 -3.51 -6.36
N ILE A 85 -26.19 -3.49 -7.19
CA ILE A 85 -26.31 -3.30 -8.63
C ILE A 85 -26.96 -4.53 -9.26
N LYS A 86 -28.10 -4.32 -9.93
CA LYS A 86 -28.74 -5.34 -10.76
C LYS A 86 -28.14 -5.28 -12.17
N TRP A 87 -27.05 -6.02 -12.36
CA TRP A 87 -26.29 -6.04 -13.62
C TRP A 87 -27.10 -6.42 -14.87
N ASP A 88 -28.20 -7.15 -14.68
CA ASP A 88 -29.07 -7.62 -15.76
C ASP A 88 -30.26 -6.67 -16.06
N ASP A 89 -30.37 -5.54 -15.35
CA ASP A 89 -31.48 -4.59 -15.55
C ASP A 89 -31.23 -3.69 -16.76
N LYS A 90 -32.30 -3.37 -17.51
CA LYS A 90 -32.17 -2.66 -18.80
C LYS A 90 -31.60 -1.25 -18.65
N ASP A 91 -31.90 -0.59 -17.54
CA ASP A 91 -31.41 0.76 -17.23
C ASP A 91 -29.93 0.78 -16.80
N GLU A 92 -29.43 -0.30 -16.19
CA GLU A 92 -28.03 -0.43 -15.77
C GLU A 92 -27.12 -0.87 -16.92
N VAL A 93 -27.62 -1.72 -17.81
CA VAL A 93 -26.92 -2.15 -19.04
C VAL A 93 -26.64 -0.97 -19.98
N GLN A 94 -27.48 0.08 -19.97
CA GLN A 94 -27.26 1.28 -20.78
C GLN A 94 -26.36 2.34 -20.13
N ARG A 95 -25.99 2.20 -18.86
CA ARG A 95 -25.00 3.11 -18.26
C ARG A 95 -23.61 2.80 -18.79
N ASN A 96 -22.78 3.82 -18.96
CA ASN A 96 -21.41 3.64 -19.44
C ASN A 96 -20.44 3.17 -18.36
N VAL A 97 -20.51 3.75 -17.15
CA VAL A 97 -19.61 3.48 -16.03
C VAL A 97 -20.36 3.65 -14.72
N SER A 98 -20.07 2.81 -13.72
CA SER A 98 -20.73 2.90 -12.42
C SER A 98 -20.09 4.03 -11.61
N PRO A 99 -20.86 5.00 -11.07
CA PRO A 99 -20.30 6.11 -10.29
C PRO A 99 -19.38 5.66 -9.12
N HIS A 100 -19.62 4.46 -8.59
CA HIS A 100 -18.79 3.86 -7.55
C HIS A 100 -17.39 3.46 -8.01
N ILE A 101 -17.23 2.93 -9.24
CA ILE A 101 -15.89 2.58 -9.75
C ILE A 101 -15.06 3.84 -10.00
N GLU A 102 -15.70 4.92 -10.43
CA GLU A 102 -15.03 6.21 -10.60
C GLU A 102 -14.58 6.79 -9.27
N THR A 103 -15.47 6.83 -8.27
CA THR A 103 -15.14 7.31 -6.92
C THR A 103 -13.98 6.52 -6.33
N LEU A 104 -14.06 5.19 -6.35
CA LEU A 104 -13.03 4.30 -5.81
C LEU A 104 -11.68 4.48 -6.51
N THR A 105 -11.70 4.59 -7.84
CA THR A 105 -10.45 4.79 -8.59
C THR A 105 -9.86 6.18 -8.34
N ASN A 106 -10.69 7.21 -8.20
CA ASN A 106 -10.25 8.55 -7.87
C ASN A 106 -9.69 8.65 -6.43
N GLU A 107 -10.26 7.90 -5.49
CA GLU A 107 -9.73 7.76 -4.13
C GLU A 107 -8.38 7.05 -4.13
N ALA A 108 -8.22 5.94 -4.87
CA ALA A 108 -6.95 5.24 -5.02
C ALA A 108 -5.85 6.14 -5.62
N LEU A 109 -6.19 6.92 -6.66
CA LEU A 109 -5.29 7.91 -7.26
C LEU A 109 -4.95 9.05 -6.30
N THR A 110 -5.92 9.51 -5.50
CA THR A 110 -5.71 10.57 -4.51
C THR A 110 -4.81 10.09 -3.38
N LEU A 111 -5.02 8.87 -2.90
CA LEU A 111 -4.16 8.22 -1.91
C LEU A 111 -2.72 8.16 -2.42
N GLN A 112 -2.50 7.60 -3.62
CA GLN A 112 -1.17 7.55 -4.22
C GLN A 112 -0.53 8.94 -4.33
N ARG A 113 -1.28 9.93 -4.86
CA ARG A 113 -0.78 11.31 -5.04
C ARG A 113 -0.39 11.95 -3.71
N VAL A 114 -1.22 11.79 -2.68
CA VAL A 114 -0.97 12.31 -1.34
C VAL A 114 0.25 11.62 -0.73
N LEU A 115 0.36 10.29 -0.81
CA LEU A 115 1.52 9.55 -0.31
C LEU A 115 2.81 10.00 -1.01
N SER A 116 2.81 10.09 -2.34
CA SER A 116 3.95 10.56 -3.13
C SER A 116 4.37 11.99 -2.83
N LYS A 117 3.45 12.84 -2.37
CA LYS A 117 3.76 14.23 -2.01
C LYS A 117 4.58 14.34 -0.72
N TYR A 118 4.45 13.39 0.19
CA TYR A 118 5.04 13.49 1.54
C TYR A 118 6.02 12.36 1.89
N MET A 119 6.14 11.34 1.04
CA MET A 119 6.98 10.17 1.31
C MET A 119 7.93 9.86 0.14
N PRO A 120 9.13 9.31 0.42
CA PRO A 120 10.03 8.83 -0.63
C PRO A 120 9.41 7.69 -1.45
N ALA A 121 9.78 7.59 -2.73
CA ALA A 121 9.22 6.62 -3.68
C ALA A 121 9.23 5.17 -3.18
N LEU A 122 10.31 4.74 -2.49
CA LEU A 122 10.41 3.40 -1.93
C LEU A 122 9.30 3.11 -0.90
N ASN A 123 9.01 4.05 -0.02
CA ASN A 123 7.99 3.89 1.01
C ASN A 123 6.59 3.90 0.40
N VAL A 124 6.39 4.74 -0.61
CA VAL A 124 5.13 4.80 -1.37
C VAL A 124 4.89 3.46 -2.05
N SER A 125 5.86 2.93 -2.79
CA SER A 125 5.76 1.64 -3.48
C SER A 125 5.44 0.49 -2.51
N MET A 126 6.10 0.46 -1.34
CA MET A 126 5.80 -0.55 -0.30
C MET A 126 4.36 -0.46 0.23
N ILE A 127 3.86 0.76 0.46
CA ILE A 127 2.51 0.99 0.98
C ILE A 127 1.45 0.70 -0.09
N VAL A 128 1.64 1.26 -1.28
CA VAL A 128 0.73 1.15 -2.42
C VAL A 128 0.65 -0.29 -2.90
N GLY A 129 1.77 -1.03 -2.95
CA GLY A 129 1.78 -2.45 -3.28
C GLY A 129 0.98 -3.30 -2.29
N GLN A 130 1.05 -3.01 -0.99
CA GLN A 130 0.22 -3.70 0.02
C GLN A 130 -1.26 -3.38 -0.13
N VAL A 131 -1.61 -2.11 -0.41
CA VAL A 131 -3.00 -1.69 -0.67
C VAL A 131 -3.55 -2.41 -1.90
N PHE A 132 -2.79 -2.46 -3.00
CA PHE A 132 -3.24 -3.16 -4.20
C PHE A 132 -3.32 -4.66 -4.04
N THR A 133 -2.43 -5.27 -3.25
CA THR A 133 -2.56 -6.70 -2.91
C THR A 133 -3.88 -6.95 -2.16
N SER A 134 -4.20 -6.10 -1.18
CA SER A 134 -5.49 -6.17 -0.47
C SER A 134 -6.69 -5.92 -1.40
N TYR A 135 -6.57 -4.99 -2.35
CA TYR A 135 -7.62 -4.73 -3.34
C TYR A 135 -7.77 -5.90 -4.30
N LYS A 136 -6.68 -6.56 -4.72
CA LYS A 136 -6.69 -7.74 -5.58
C LYS A 136 -7.52 -8.86 -4.97
N GLU A 137 -7.26 -9.20 -3.72
CA GLU A 137 -8.00 -10.26 -3.02
C GLU A 137 -9.48 -9.91 -2.85
N GLN A 138 -9.78 -8.69 -2.43
CA GLN A 138 -11.15 -8.26 -2.16
C GLN A 138 -11.97 -8.12 -3.44
N TRP A 139 -11.44 -7.46 -4.47
CA TRP A 139 -12.10 -7.32 -5.77
C TRP A 139 -12.30 -8.66 -6.45
N SER A 140 -11.30 -9.54 -6.47
CA SER A 140 -11.46 -10.87 -7.06
C SER A 140 -12.63 -11.61 -6.43
N LYS A 141 -12.72 -11.60 -5.09
CA LYS A 141 -13.84 -12.20 -4.36
C LYS A 141 -15.18 -11.52 -4.67
N ALA A 142 -15.20 -10.19 -4.74
CA ALA A 142 -16.42 -9.43 -4.96
C ALA A 142 -16.97 -9.64 -6.39
N PHE A 143 -16.09 -9.71 -7.40
CA PHE A 143 -16.45 -10.05 -8.78
C PHE A 143 -16.83 -11.54 -8.95
N GLU A 144 -16.21 -12.45 -8.20
CA GLU A 144 -16.63 -13.86 -8.14
C GLU A 144 -18.05 -14.02 -7.59
N VAL A 145 -18.42 -13.28 -6.54
CA VAL A 145 -19.74 -13.36 -5.89
C VAL A 145 -20.84 -12.64 -6.68
N ALA A 146 -20.51 -11.66 -7.54
CA ALA A 146 -21.48 -10.90 -8.31
C ALA A 146 -22.39 -11.81 -9.16
N ALA A 147 -23.70 -11.79 -8.93
CA ALA A 147 -24.65 -12.67 -9.64
C ALA A 147 -24.98 -12.11 -11.04
N ILE A 148 -24.11 -12.35 -12.01
CA ILE A 148 -24.34 -11.99 -13.43
C ILE A 148 -24.93 -13.20 -14.14
N ARG A 149 -26.09 -13.02 -14.78
CA ARG A 149 -26.77 -14.08 -15.53
C ARG A 149 -26.87 -13.81 -17.02
N THR A 150 -26.62 -12.58 -17.46
CA THR A 150 -26.71 -12.18 -18.87
C THR A 150 -25.37 -11.71 -19.44
N GLU A 151 -25.17 -11.98 -20.74
CA GLU A 151 -23.99 -11.49 -21.50
C GLU A 151 -23.92 -9.95 -21.52
N ALA A 152 -25.06 -9.27 -21.49
CA ALA A 152 -25.12 -7.81 -21.43
C ALA A 152 -24.61 -7.27 -20.08
N GLY A 153 -24.96 -7.90 -18.96
CA GLY A 153 -24.43 -7.58 -17.64
C GLY A 153 -22.92 -7.86 -17.53
N LYS A 154 -22.44 -8.94 -18.18
CA LYS A 154 -21.01 -9.28 -18.26
C LYS A 154 -20.22 -8.22 -19.06
N ALA A 155 -20.72 -7.82 -20.23
CA ALA A 155 -20.10 -6.76 -21.03
C ALA A 155 -20.03 -5.43 -20.26
N ARG A 156 -21.08 -5.12 -19.49
CA ARG A 156 -21.14 -3.93 -18.64
C ARG A 156 -20.10 -3.98 -17.51
N LEU A 157 -19.97 -5.11 -16.83
CA LEU A 157 -18.96 -5.31 -15.78
C LEU A 157 -17.54 -5.17 -16.35
N LEU A 158 -17.29 -5.70 -17.56
CA LEU A 158 -16.01 -5.58 -18.24
C LEU A 158 -15.64 -4.11 -18.49
N LEU A 159 -16.58 -3.25 -18.87
CA LEU A 159 -16.33 -1.81 -19.04
C LEU A 159 -15.87 -1.13 -17.73
N ASP A 160 -16.49 -1.47 -16.59
CA ASP A 160 -16.08 -0.94 -15.29
C ASP A 160 -14.67 -1.40 -14.92
N VAL A 161 -14.33 -2.66 -15.21
CA VAL A 161 -13.00 -3.23 -14.96
C VAL A 161 -11.94 -2.66 -15.92
N GLU A 162 -12.28 -2.37 -17.17
CA GLU A 162 -11.36 -1.73 -18.13
C GLU A 162 -11.04 -0.28 -17.72
N LEU A 163 -12.03 0.47 -17.21
CA LEU A 163 -11.76 1.80 -16.66
C LEU A 163 -10.81 1.72 -15.46
N LEU A 164 -11.07 0.75 -14.58
CA LEU A 164 -10.24 0.50 -13.42
C LEU A 164 -8.80 0.16 -13.82
N GLU A 165 -8.60 -0.74 -14.77
CA GLU A 165 -7.28 -1.07 -15.32
C GLU A 165 -6.60 0.17 -15.91
N SER A 166 -7.28 0.93 -16.77
CA SER A 166 -6.68 2.09 -17.46
C SER A 166 -6.17 3.20 -16.52
N LYS A 167 -6.75 3.28 -15.32
CA LYS A 167 -6.40 4.25 -14.29
C LYS A 167 -5.38 3.70 -13.30
N LEU A 168 -5.46 2.41 -12.95
CA LEU A 168 -4.57 1.78 -11.98
C LEU A 168 -3.25 1.29 -12.59
N SER A 169 -3.20 0.98 -13.90
CA SER A 169 -1.96 0.67 -14.61
C SER A 169 -0.95 1.83 -14.62
N LYS A 170 -1.43 3.06 -14.35
CA LYS A 170 -0.58 4.26 -14.20
C LYS A 170 0.09 4.35 -12.82
N ILE A 171 -0.23 3.42 -11.92
CA ILE A 171 0.27 3.39 -10.55
C ILE A 171 1.26 2.23 -10.43
N ASP A 172 2.44 2.53 -9.90
CA ASP A 172 3.46 1.51 -9.61
C ASP A 172 2.90 0.47 -8.62
N GLY A 173 2.83 -0.79 -9.07
CA GLY A 173 2.19 -1.89 -8.34
C GLY A 173 0.69 -2.13 -8.63
N GLY A 174 0.05 -1.31 -9.47
CA GLY A 174 -1.36 -1.45 -9.87
C GLY A 174 -1.60 -2.21 -11.19
N GLU A 175 -0.54 -2.44 -11.97
CA GLU A 175 -0.59 -3.11 -13.30
C GLU A 175 -1.14 -4.54 -13.22
N GLU A 176 -0.74 -5.30 -12.19
CA GLU A 176 -1.14 -6.69 -12.04
C GLU A 176 -2.61 -6.84 -11.58
N LEU A 177 -3.15 -5.80 -10.94
CA LEU A 177 -4.50 -5.81 -10.38
C LEU A 177 -5.58 -5.80 -11.47
N GLY A 178 -5.45 -4.87 -12.43
CA GLY A 178 -6.40 -4.74 -13.53
C GLY A 178 -6.43 -5.99 -14.40
N ALA A 179 -5.25 -6.50 -14.79
CA ALA A 179 -5.14 -7.72 -15.59
C ALA A 179 -5.73 -8.96 -14.89
N HIS A 180 -5.50 -9.10 -13.57
CA HIS A 180 -6.04 -10.22 -12.81
C HIS A 180 -7.58 -10.20 -12.78
N ILE A 181 -8.18 -9.04 -12.54
CA ILE A 181 -9.65 -8.92 -12.45
C ILE A 181 -10.30 -9.09 -13.81
N ILE A 182 -9.71 -8.56 -14.89
CA ILE A 182 -10.18 -8.81 -16.26
C ILE A 182 -10.23 -10.32 -16.53
N ASN A 183 -9.21 -11.07 -16.14
CA ASN A 183 -9.19 -12.52 -16.31
C ASN A 183 -10.25 -13.22 -15.47
N THR A 184 -10.45 -12.81 -14.21
CA THR A 184 -11.50 -13.35 -13.33
C THR A 184 -12.90 -13.12 -13.89
N VAL A 185 -13.18 -11.93 -14.45
CA VAL A 185 -14.48 -11.63 -15.07
C VAL A 185 -14.66 -12.35 -16.40
N LYS A 186 -13.60 -12.51 -17.21
CA LYS A 186 -13.66 -13.27 -18.46
C LYS A 186 -13.86 -14.77 -18.26
N ALA A 187 -13.30 -15.34 -17.19
CA ALA A 187 -13.36 -16.77 -16.88
C ALA A 187 -14.75 -17.25 -16.37
N LYS A 188 -15.64 -16.31 -16.04
CA LYS A 188 -17.01 -16.56 -15.58
C LYS A 188 -17.98 -16.61 -16.75
#